data_AF-A0A5R2N314-F1
#
_entry.id   AF-A0A5R2N314-F1
#
_cell.length_a   1.000
_cell.length_b   1.000
_cell.length_c   1.000
_cell.angle_alpha   90.00
_cell.angle_beta   90.00
_cell.angle_gamma   90.00
#
_symmetry.space_group_name_H-M   'P 1'
#
loop_
_entity.id
_entity.type
_entity.pdbx_description
1 polymer ?
#
loop_
_entity_poly.entity_id
_entity_poly.type
_entity_poly.pdbx_seq_one_letter_code
_entity_poly.pdbx_strand_id
1 'polypeptide(L)'
;ATVLVQTGTLMPGDILVAGNEWGRVRALVNDRGEQIKEAPPAMPVEVLGLQGTPQAGDRFAVVNNEARAREITEYRQRLAREKAVARHAGQRGSLEQMMSQLQTSGLKEF
;
A
#
# COMPACT_ATOMS: atom_id res chain seq x y z
N ALA A 1 11.41 -1.72 -2.01
CA ALA A 1 10.09 -2.41 -1.96
C ALA A 1 10.13 -3.61 -2.90
N THR A 2 9.76 -4.80 -2.45
CA THR A 2 9.88 -6.03 -3.25
C THR A 2 8.58 -6.32 -4.00
N VAL A 3 8.68 -6.53 -5.31
CA VAL A 3 7.54 -6.79 -6.18
C VAL A 3 7.81 -8.00 -7.08
N LEU A 4 6.74 -8.65 -7.52
CA LEU A 4 6.80 -9.72 -8.52
C LEU A 4 6.17 -9.20 -9.82
N VAL A 5 6.97 -9.13 -10.88
CA VAL A 5 6.46 -8.73 -12.20
C VAL A 5 5.57 -9.83 -12.75
N GLN A 6 4.28 -9.56 -12.92
CA GLN A 6 3.33 -10.55 -13.45
C GLN A 6 3.19 -10.48 -14.97
N THR A 7 3.20 -9.27 -15.54
CA THR A 7 3.02 -9.01 -16.97
C THR A 7 3.87 -7.82 -17.41
N GLY A 8 4.31 -7.84 -18.67
CA GLY A 8 5.18 -6.81 -19.23
C GLY A 8 6.61 -6.87 -18.69
N THR A 9 7.35 -5.78 -18.86
CA THR A 9 8.73 -5.64 -18.40
C THR A 9 8.86 -4.33 -17.64
N LEU A 10 9.47 -4.37 -16.45
CA LEU A 10 9.74 -3.18 -15.66
C LEU A 10 11.17 -2.70 -15.90
N MET A 11 11.38 -1.40 -16.10
CA MET A 11 12.68 -0.82 -16.38
C MET A 11 12.99 0.38 -15.46
N PRO A 12 14.28 0.66 -15.17
CA PRO A 12 14.67 1.93 -14.57
C PRO A 12 14.19 3.11 -15.42
N GLY A 13 13.65 4.14 -14.77
CA GLY A 13 13.05 5.30 -15.40
C GLY A 13 11.53 5.25 -15.46
N ASP A 14 10.92 4.07 -15.36
CA ASP A 14 9.47 3.89 -15.35
C ASP A 14 8.83 4.58 -14.15
N ILE A 15 7.59 5.06 -14.35
CA ILE A 15 6.79 5.66 -13.30
C ILE A 15 5.83 4.59 -12.80
N LEU A 16 6.03 4.15 -11.56
CA LEU A 16 5.30 3.06 -10.95
C LEU A 16 4.28 3.60 -9.94
N VAL A 17 3.06 3.09 -9.99
CA VAL A 17 2.05 3.24 -8.94
C VAL A 17 1.89 1.89 -8.26
N ALA A 18 2.09 1.81 -6.95
CA ALA A 18 1.91 0.62 -6.13
C ALA A 18 0.96 0.95 -4.97
N GLY A 19 -0.25 0.38 -5.01
CA GLY A 19 -1.28 0.70 -4.01
C GLY A 19 -1.66 2.19 -4.00
N ASN A 20 -1.43 2.84 -2.87
CA ASN A 20 -1.60 4.28 -2.65
C ASN A 20 -0.29 5.08 -2.71
N GLU A 21 0.81 4.45 -3.14
CA GLU A 21 2.13 5.06 -3.29
C GLU A 21 2.56 5.08 -4.76
N TRP A 22 3.42 6.01 -5.12
CA TRP A 22 4.03 6.05 -6.46
C TRP A 22 5.47 6.54 -6.41
N GLY A 23 6.19 6.35 -7.50
CA GLY A 23 7.50 6.96 -7.70
C GLY A 23 8.12 6.55 -9.02
N ARG A 24 9.30 7.10 -9.29
CA ARG A 24 10.11 6.74 -10.46
C ARG A 24 11.09 5.64 -10.06
N VAL A 25 11.14 4.56 -10.83
CA VAL A 25 12.11 3.48 -10.65
C VAL A 25 13.51 4.05 -10.90
N ARG A 26 14.35 4.08 -9.87
CA ARG A 26 15.75 4.52 -9.97
C ARG A 26 16.68 3.36 -10.25
N ALA A 27 16.40 2.21 -9.64
CA ALA A 27 17.13 0.98 -9.83
C ALA A 27 16.23 -0.22 -9.54
N LEU A 28 16.56 -1.33 -10.20
CA LEU A 28 15.99 -2.64 -9.96
C LEU A 28 17.09 -3.54 -9.42
N VAL A 29 16.82 -4.24 -8.33
CA VAL A 29 17.76 -5.19 -7.72
C VAL A 29 17.10 -6.57 -7.72
N ASN A 30 17.80 -7.59 -8.21
CA ASN A 30 17.28 -8.95 -8.20
C ASN A 30 17.38 -9.60 -6.80
N ASP A 31 16.89 -10.83 -6.68
CA ASP A 31 16.95 -11.66 -5.48
C ASP A 31 18.39 -12.00 -5.02
N ARG A 32 19.39 -11.79 -5.89
CA ARG A 32 20.81 -12.01 -5.60
C ARG A 32 21.53 -10.73 -5.17
N GLY A 33 20.83 -9.60 -5.10
CA GLY A 33 21.41 -8.30 -4.77
C GLY A 33 22.11 -7.59 -5.93
N GLU A 34 21.95 -8.08 -7.15
CA GLU A 34 22.55 -7.49 -8.36
C GLU A 34 21.62 -6.47 -8.99
N GLN A 35 22.18 -5.34 -9.44
CA GLN A 35 21.41 -4.36 -10.21
C GLN A 35 21.16 -4.86 -11.62
N ILE A 36 19.89 -4.82 -12.05
CA ILE A 36 19.45 -5.26 -13.38
C ILE A 36 18.86 -4.08 -14.17
N LYS A 37 18.93 -4.17 -15.50
CA LYS A 37 18.43 -3.13 -16.42
C LYS A 37 16.97 -3.32 -16.81
N GLU A 38 16.45 -4.52 -16.65
CA GLU A 38 15.08 -4.87 -16.98
C GLU A 38 14.62 -6.03 -16.09
N ALA A 39 13.34 -6.06 -15.76
CA ALA A 39 12.71 -7.13 -15.01
C ALA A 39 11.56 -7.74 -15.84
N PRO A 40 11.77 -8.91 -16.47
CA PRO A 40 10.74 -9.62 -17.22
C PRO A 40 9.67 -10.24 -16.30
N PRO A 41 8.57 -10.78 -16.86
CA PRO A 41 7.56 -11.50 -16.10
C PRO A 41 8.15 -12.66 -15.29
N ALA A 42 7.52 -12.96 -14.16
CA ALA A 42 7.91 -13.94 -13.15
C ALA A 42 9.23 -13.64 -12.41
N MET A 43 9.84 -12.47 -12.61
CA MET A 43 11.04 -12.07 -11.88
C MET A 43 10.67 -11.30 -10.59
N PRO A 44 11.12 -11.76 -9.42
CA PRO A 44 11.05 -10.99 -8.18
C PRO A 44 12.14 -9.92 -8.20
N VAL A 45 11.77 -8.67 -7.97
CA VAL A 45 12.70 -7.55 -7.98
C VAL A 45 12.40 -6.57 -6.86
N GLU A 46 13.46 -6.03 -6.27
CA GLU A 46 13.36 -4.88 -5.41
C GLU A 46 13.43 -3.59 -6.22
N VAL A 47 12.38 -2.79 -6.09
CA VAL A 47 12.28 -1.46 -6.70
C VAL A 47 12.77 -0.42 -5.71
N LEU A 48 13.75 0.37 -6.15
CA LEU A 48 14.23 1.56 -5.48
C LEU A 48 13.68 2.81 -6.18
N GLY A 49 13.18 3.77 -5.40
CA GLY A 49 12.75 5.08 -5.91
C GLY A 49 11.28 5.44 -5.70
N LEU A 50 10.49 4.56 -5.08
CA LEU A 50 9.15 4.90 -4.59
C LEU A 50 9.21 5.99 -3.51
N GLN A 51 8.21 6.86 -3.47
CA GLN A 51 8.13 7.95 -2.47
C GLN A 51 7.69 7.48 -1.10
N GLY A 52 6.93 6.39 -1.05
CA GLY A 52 6.49 5.73 0.17
C GLY A 52 6.61 4.21 0.06
N THR A 53 6.32 3.54 1.16
CA THR A 53 6.34 2.07 1.21
C THR A 53 4.92 1.56 0.91
N PRO A 54 4.71 0.85 -0.21
CA PRO A 54 3.41 0.25 -0.50
C PRO A 54 3.08 -0.86 0.51
N GLN A 55 1.80 -1.21 0.65
CA GLN A 55 1.39 -2.28 1.54
C GLN A 55 1.63 -3.65 0.90
N ALA A 56 1.83 -4.66 1.74
CA ALA A 56 1.94 -6.03 1.27
C ALA A 56 0.66 -6.47 0.54
N GLY A 57 0.82 -7.05 -0.65
CA GLY A 57 -0.30 -7.48 -1.49
C GLY A 57 -0.88 -6.37 -2.38
N ASP A 58 -0.39 -5.13 -2.28
CA ASP A 58 -0.80 -4.07 -3.20
C ASP A 58 -0.43 -4.41 -4.64
N ARG A 59 -1.38 -4.16 -5.54
CA ARG A 59 -1.12 -4.23 -6.98
C ARG A 59 -0.34 -3.01 -7.41
N PHE A 60 0.51 -3.20 -8.41
CA PHE A 60 1.25 -2.11 -9.04
C PHE A 60 1.03 -2.06 -10.54
N ALA A 61 1.25 -0.89 -11.14
CA ALA A 61 1.21 -0.67 -12.57
C ALA A 61 2.16 0.47 -12.98
N VAL A 62 2.74 0.35 -14.17
CA VAL A 62 3.50 1.44 -14.80
C VAL A 62 2.52 2.41 -15.47
N VAL A 63 2.79 3.71 -15.34
CA VAL A 63 1.99 4.78 -15.94
C VAL A 63 2.86 5.73 -16.76
N ASN A 64 2.23 6.42 -17.72
CA ASN A 64 2.95 7.19 -18.73
C ASN A 64 3.54 8.52 -18.22
N ASN A 65 3.01 9.07 -17.12
CA ASN A 65 3.48 10.35 -16.59
C ASN A 65 3.24 10.48 -15.08
N GLU A 66 3.99 11.40 -14.46
CA GLU A 66 3.99 11.60 -13.02
C GLU A 66 2.70 12.26 -12.53
N ALA A 67 2.09 13.13 -13.35
CA ALA A 67 0.85 13.83 -13.01
C ALA A 67 -0.29 12.83 -12.76
N ARG A 68 -0.45 11.85 -13.65
CA ARG A 68 -1.44 10.77 -13.50
C ARG A 68 -1.13 9.87 -12.31
N ALA A 69 0.14 9.55 -12.08
CA ALA A 69 0.56 8.75 -10.91
C ALA A 69 0.14 9.43 -9.60
N ARG A 70 0.41 10.73 -9.51
CA ARG A 70 0.06 11.58 -8.37
C ARG A 70 -1.45 11.66 -8.18
N GLU A 71 -2.22 11.92 -9.23
CA GLU A 71 -3.68 11.97 -9.16
C GLU A 71 -4.29 10.67 -8.62
N ILE A 72 -3.85 9.52 -9.16
CA ILE A 72 -4.34 8.20 -8.74
C ILE A 72 -4.03 7.94 -7.27
N THR A 73 -2.82 8.24 -6.84
CA THR A 73 -2.36 7.96 -5.48
C THR A 73 -2.97 8.91 -4.46
N GLU A 74 -3.06 10.21 -4.74
CA GLU A 74 -3.71 11.19 -3.88
C GLU A 74 -5.19 10.82 -3.63
N TYR A 75 -5.90 10.41 -4.68
CA TYR A 75 -7.27 9.92 -4.56
C TYR A 75 -7.36 8.69 -3.65
N ARG A 76 -6.50 7.69 -3.86
CA ARG A 76 -6.46 6.46 -3.05
C ARG A 76 -6.05 6.73 -1.60
N GLN A 77 -5.11 7.64 -1.37
CA GLN A 77 -4.68 8.05 -0.03
C GLN A 77 -5.81 8.75 0.72
N ARG A 78 -6.55 9.65 0.06
CA ARG A 78 -7.73 10.30 0.66
C ARG A 78 -8.77 9.27 1.09
N LEU A 79 -9.13 8.34 0.21
CA LEU A 79 -10.07 7.26 0.52
C LEU A 79 -9.58 6.37 1.67
N ALA A 80 -8.28 6.05 1.72
CA ALA A 80 -7.69 5.26 2.80
C ALA A 80 -7.80 5.99 4.15
N ARG A 81 -7.53 7.31 4.17
CA ARG A 81 -7.68 8.14 5.38
C ARG A 81 -9.14 8.21 5.84
N GLU A 82 -10.09 8.46 4.94
CA GLU A 82 -11.52 8.51 5.27
C GLU A 82 -12.01 7.19 5.85
N LYS A 83 -11.63 6.05 5.25
CA LYS A 83 -11.97 4.71 5.76
C LYS A 83 -11.35 4.46 7.14
N ALA A 84 -10.11 4.90 7.38
CA ALA A 84 -9.47 4.76 8.68
C ALA A 84 -10.22 5.56 9.75
N VAL A 85 -10.58 6.82 9.47
CA VAL A 85 -11.38 7.66 10.38
C VAL A 85 -12.73 7.01 10.68
N ALA A 86 -13.44 6.51 9.67
CA ALA A 86 -14.73 5.85 9.86
C ALA A 86 -14.63 4.59 10.74
N ARG A 87 -13.58 3.77 10.56
CA ARG A 87 -13.30 2.62 11.43
C ARG A 87 -13.05 3.04 12.87
N HIS A 88 -12.27 4.09 13.09
CA HIS A 88 -12.01 4.60 14.45
C HIS A 88 -13.24 5.25 15.09
N ALA A 89 -14.11 5.90 14.32
CA ALA A 89 -15.37 6.42 14.79
C ALA A 89 -16.34 5.29 15.21
N GLY A 90 -16.35 4.17 14.49
CA GLY A 90 -17.12 2.97 14.85
C GLY A 90 -16.52 2.13 15.99
N GLN A 91 -15.21 2.24 16.24
CA GLN A 91 -14.52 1.59 17.37
C GLN A 91 -14.61 2.37 18.68
N ARG A 92 -14.92 3.67 18.61
CA ARG A 92 -15.48 4.38 19.75
C ARG A 92 -16.90 3.87 19.94
N GLY A 93 -17.03 2.69 20.55
CA GLY A 93 -18.32 2.21 21.03
C GLY A 93 -19.01 3.37 21.75
N SER A 94 -20.31 3.54 21.50
CA SER A 94 -21.11 4.52 22.23
C SER A 94 -20.81 4.40 23.73
N LEU A 95 -20.79 5.50 24.49
CA LEU A 95 -20.69 5.45 25.96
C LEU A 95 -21.71 4.45 26.55
N GLU A 96 -22.84 4.28 25.88
CA GLU A 96 -23.90 3.31 26.17
C GLU A 96 -23.47 1.84 25.92
N GLN A 97 -22.69 1.58 24.86
CA GLN A 97 -22.06 0.27 24.62
C GLN A 97 -20.95 -0.02 25.64
N MET A 98 -20.18 0.99 26.05
CA MET A 98 -19.18 0.82 27.11
C MET A 98 -19.83 0.59 28.49
N MET A 99 -20.91 1.30 28.81
CA MET A 99 -21.67 1.10 30.05
C MET A 99 -22.36 -0.27 30.10
N SER A 100 -22.99 -0.71 29.00
CA SER A 100 -23.63 -2.04 28.95
C SER A 100 -22.60 -3.18 29.05
N GLN A 101 -21.42 -3.03 28.46
CA GLN A 101 -20.34 -4.02 28.56
C GLN A 101 -19.76 -4.10 29.99
N LEU A 102 -19.64 -2.98 30.71
CA LEU A 102 -19.26 -2.98 32.14
C LEU A 102 -20.34 -3.59 33.04
N GLN A 103 -21.63 -3.28 32.81
CA GLN A 103 -22.74 -3.88 33.57
C GLN A 103 -22.83 -5.40 33.36
N THR A 104 -22.60 -5.87 32.12
CA THR A 104 -22.60 -7.31 31.81
C THR A 104 -21.38 -8.03 32.38
N SER A 105 -20.24 -7.34 32.50
CA SER A 105 -19.01 -7.91 33.07
C SER A 105 -19.04 -7.98 34.60
N GLY A 106 -19.82 -7.11 35.26
CA GLY A 106 -20.00 -7.11 36.72
C GLY A 106 -20.94 -8.19 37.27
N LEU A 107 -21.61 -8.97 36.40
CA LEU A 107 -22.55 -10.03 36.79
C LEU A 107 -21.96 -11.46 36.67
N LYS A 108 -20.65 -11.59 36.41
CA LYS A 108 -20.00 -12.90 36.14
C LYS A 108 -19.10 -13.45 37.25
N GLU A 109 -19.11 -12.86 38.44
CA GLU A 109 -18.57 -13.52 39.63
C GLU A 109 -19.67 -13.60 40.68
N PHE A 110 -20.40 -14.72 40.69
CA PHE A 110 -20.87 -15.50 41.85
C PHE A 110 -21.42 -16.83 41.33
#